data_AF-A0A1I1G353-F1
#
_entry.id   AF-A0A1I1G353-F1
#
_cell.length_a   1.000
_cell.length_b   1.000
_cell.length_c   1.000
_cell.angle_alpha   90.00
_cell.angle_beta   90.00
_cell.angle_gamma   90.00
#
_symmetry.space_group_name_H-M   'P 1'
#
loop_
_entity.id
_entity.type
_entity.pdbx_description
1 polymer ?
#
loop_
_entity_poly.entity_id
_entity_poly.type
_entity_poly.pdbx_seq_one_letter_code
_entity_poly.pdbx_strand_id
1 'polypeptide(L)'
;MSIAGSGHSSTGSSARGVVAAMMALVMALLVLTMMLEDRTDDLSQVEGLGSFVAGQIATQAFAGAICGWLLATFFGRSGGVGWVLSVLGGLLVTLLAGALAGVLQSLPEILSEGLALTEALKVAVGLLVVIFASAGRPMVAVGWLALILLTHVLAARQRRG
;
A
#
# COMPACT_ATOMS: atom_id res chain seq x y z
N MET A 1 -26.67 13.58 39.32
CA MET A 1 -25.64 14.05 38.37
C MET A 1 -25.14 12.81 37.62
N SER A 2 -25.72 12.54 36.45
CA SER A 2 -25.49 11.31 35.67
C SER A 2 -24.41 11.61 34.63
N ILE A 3 -23.24 10.98 34.75
CA ILE A 3 -22.20 11.04 33.72
C ILE A 3 -22.53 9.95 32.70
N ALA A 4 -23.09 10.39 31.57
CA ALA A 4 -23.28 9.56 30.40
C ALA A 4 -21.92 9.00 29.95
N GLY A 5 -21.75 7.69 30.07
CA GLY A 5 -20.61 6.97 29.53
C GLY A 5 -20.60 7.11 28.01
N SER A 6 -19.55 7.75 27.50
CA SER A 6 -19.24 7.84 26.08
C SER A 6 -18.89 6.45 25.55
N GLY A 7 -19.90 5.74 25.05
CA GLY A 7 -19.75 4.53 24.25
C GLY A 7 -18.98 4.84 22.97
N HIS A 8 -17.64 4.86 23.07
CA HIS A 8 -16.77 4.97 21.91
C HIS A 8 -16.94 3.70 21.07
N SER A 9 -17.34 3.90 19.83
CA SER A 9 -17.47 2.92 18.75
C SER A 9 -16.11 2.28 18.41
N SER A 10 -15.65 1.34 19.25
CA SER A 10 -14.34 0.71 19.15
C SER A 10 -14.19 -0.29 18.00
N THR A 11 -15.27 -0.87 17.50
CA THR A 11 -15.25 -1.93 16.47
C THR A 11 -14.95 -1.40 15.06
N GLY A 12 -15.36 -0.17 14.75
CA GLY A 12 -15.05 0.45 13.45
C GLY A 12 -13.58 0.86 13.31
N SER A 13 -12.95 1.25 14.42
CA SER A 13 -11.54 1.67 14.46
C SER A 13 -10.58 0.49 14.29
N SER A 14 -10.89 -0.67 14.89
CA SER A 14 -10.04 -1.87 14.82
C SER A 14 -9.89 -2.42 13.39
N ALA A 15 -10.98 -2.48 12.62
CA ALA A 15 -10.95 -2.96 11.24
C ALA A 15 -10.13 -2.05 10.32
N ARG A 16 -10.21 -0.72 10.50
CA ARG A 16 -9.40 0.23 9.72
C ARG A 16 -7.92 0.11 10.04
N GLY A 17 -7.57 -0.10 11.31
CA GLY A 17 -6.19 -0.35 11.74
C GLY A 17 -5.62 -1.63 11.11
N VAL A 18 -6.39 -2.71 11.08
CA VAL A 18 -5.96 -3.97 10.44
C VAL A 18 -5.74 -3.79 8.94
N VAL A 19 -6.65 -3.13 8.22
CA VAL A 19 -6.46 -2.89 6.78
C VAL A 19 -5.24 -2.01 6.54
N ALA A 20 -5.05 -0.94 7.32
CA ALA A 20 -3.87 -0.08 7.20
C ALA A 20 -2.57 -0.86 7.39
N ALA A 21 -2.48 -1.67 8.45
CA ALA A 21 -1.28 -2.48 8.73
C ALA A 21 -1.01 -3.52 7.64
N MET A 22 -2.06 -4.20 7.16
CA MET A 22 -1.93 -5.19 6.08
C MET A 22 -1.54 -4.54 4.76
N MET A 23 -2.09 -3.37 4.42
CA MET A 23 -1.73 -2.67 3.19
C MET A 23 -0.31 -2.07 3.26
N ALA A 24 0.14 -1.66 4.44
CA ALA A 24 1.55 -1.30 4.66
C ALA A 24 2.47 -2.49 4.36
N LEU A 25 2.13 -3.68 4.86
CA LEU A 25 2.88 -4.91 4.61
C LEU A 25 2.87 -5.28 3.12
N VAL A 26 1.70 -5.22 2.46
CA VAL A 26 1.58 -5.50 1.02
C VAL A 26 2.48 -4.59 0.20
N MET A 27 2.46 -3.28 0.46
CA MET A 27 3.29 -2.32 -0.27
C MET A 27 4.79 -2.52 0.01
N ALA A 28 5.17 -2.80 1.26
CA ALA A 28 6.54 -3.13 1.62
C ALA A 28 7.06 -4.38 0.89
N LEU A 29 6.24 -5.44 0.84
CA LEU A 29 6.60 -6.68 0.14
C LEU A 29 6.68 -6.48 -1.37
N LEU A 30 5.76 -5.73 -1.96
CA LEU A 30 5.78 -5.42 -3.39
C LEU A 30 7.05 -4.67 -3.78
N VAL A 31 7.41 -3.60 -3.06
CA VAL A 31 8.64 -2.85 -3.37
C VAL A 31 9.89 -3.71 -3.14
N LEU A 32 9.92 -4.50 -2.05
CA LEU A 32 11.03 -5.41 -1.79
C LEU A 32 11.20 -6.43 -2.92
N THR A 33 10.10 -7.00 -3.40
CA THR A 33 10.09 -7.98 -4.50
C THR A 33 10.65 -7.34 -5.78
N MET A 34 10.19 -6.15 -6.15
CA MET A 34 10.71 -5.41 -7.31
C MET A 34 12.20 -5.09 -7.17
N MET A 35 12.66 -4.65 -5.98
CA MET A 35 14.07 -4.36 -5.73
C MET A 35 14.98 -5.61 -5.78
N LEU A 36 14.46 -6.77 -5.38
CA LEU A 36 15.19 -8.04 -5.45
C LEU A 36 15.35 -8.54 -6.89
N GLU A 37 14.49 -8.08 -7.81
CA GLU A 37 14.53 -8.47 -9.22
C GLU A 37 15.39 -7.56 -10.07
N ASP A 38 15.36 -6.26 -9.78
CA ASP A 38 16.25 -5.28 -10.41
C ASP A 38 17.69 -5.38 -9.89
N ARG A 39 17.97 -6.37 -9.02
CA ARG A 39 19.28 -6.65 -8.45
C ARG A 39 20.20 -7.22 -9.53
N THR A 40 20.86 -6.34 -10.28
CA THR A 40 22.08 -6.67 -11.01
C THR A 40 23.18 -7.05 -10.02
N ASP A 41 23.93 -8.11 -10.29
CA ASP A 41 24.81 -8.86 -9.37
C ASP A 41 25.96 -8.09 -8.66
N ASP A 42 26.04 -6.76 -8.74
CA ASP A 42 27.18 -5.97 -8.27
C ASP A 42 26.81 -4.77 -7.35
N LEU A 43 25.91 -4.99 -6.39
CA LEU A 43 25.41 -3.95 -5.47
C LEU A 43 26.20 -3.82 -4.15
N SER A 44 27.16 -4.71 -3.87
CA SER A 44 27.96 -4.64 -2.64
C SER A 44 28.90 -3.44 -2.58
N GLN A 45 29.06 -2.69 -3.68
CA GLN A 45 29.96 -1.53 -3.75
C GLN A 45 29.25 -0.18 -3.59
N VAL A 46 27.91 -0.14 -3.48
CA VAL A 46 27.17 1.12 -3.36
C VAL A 46 26.98 1.49 -1.89
N GLU A 47 27.80 2.43 -1.43
CA GLU A 47 27.67 3.03 -0.10
C GLU A 47 26.31 3.72 0.04
N GLY A 48 25.59 3.48 1.14
CA GLY A 48 24.25 4.04 1.36
C GLY A 48 23.09 3.25 0.73
N LEU A 49 23.34 2.12 0.06
CA LEU A 49 22.28 1.27 -0.50
C LEU A 49 21.26 0.83 0.56
N GLY A 50 21.72 0.48 1.77
CA GLY A 50 20.85 0.03 2.86
C GLY A 50 19.87 1.11 3.33
N SER A 51 20.33 2.35 3.48
CA SER A 51 19.46 3.47 3.88
C SER A 51 18.49 3.86 2.76
N PHE A 52 18.92 3.79 1.50
CA PHE A 52 18.03 3.97 0.35
C PHE A 52 16.92 2.91 0.32
N VAL A 53 17.27 1.62 0.40
CA VAL A 53 16.30 0.51 0.41
C VAL A 53 15.33 0.64 1.59
N ALA A 54 15.84 0.94 2.79
CA ALA A 54 15.01 1.16 3.97
C ALA A 54 14.04 2.34 3.77
N GLY A 55 14.50 3.44 3.17
CA GLY A 55 13.67 4.59 2.83
C GLY A 55 12.57 4.27 1.82
N GLN A 56 12.89 3.48 0.79
CA GLN A 56 11.90 3.02 -0.20
C GLN A 56 10.82 2.14 0.44
N ILE A 57 11.23 1.17 1.26
CA ILE A 57 10.30 0.29 1.98
C ILE A 57 9.43 1.11 2.94
N ALA A 58 10.03 1.99 3.73
CA ALA A 58 9.31 2.81 4.71
C ALA A 58 8.27 3.72 4.06
N THR A 59 8.65 4.40 2.97
CA THR A 59 7.75 5.31 2.25
C THR A 59 6.57 4.57 1.61
N GLN A 60 6.84 3.41 0.99
CA GLN A 60 5.81 2.57 0.39
C GLN A 60 4.87 1.97 1.44
N ALA A 61 5.43 1.47 2.55
CA ALA A 61 4.64 0.96 3.67
C ALA A 61 3.74 2.05 4.25
N PHE A 62 4.26 3.26 4.43
CA PHE A 62 3.51 4.39 4.97
C PHE A 62 2.38 4.83 4.02
N ALA A 63 2.66 4.94 2.72
CA ALA A 63 1.65 5.24 1.72
C ALA A 63 0.56 4.15 1.68
N GLY A 64 0.96 2.88 1.75
CA GLY A 64 0.07 1.73 1.88
C GLY A 64 -0.83 1.80 3.11
N ALA A 65 -0.28 2.21 4.26
CA ALA A 65 -1.04 2.38 5.49
C ALA A 65 -2.11 3.47 5.36
N ILE A 66 -1.75 4.64 4.81
CA ILE A 66 -2.67 5.76 4.62
C ILE A 66 -3.81 5.36 3.68
N CYS A 67 -3.47 4.86 2.49
CA CYS A 67 -4.46 4.47 1.50
C CYS A 67 -5.33 3.30 2.02
N GLY A 68 -4.74 2.31 2.69
CA GLY A 68 -5.47 1.22 3.33
C GLY A 68 -6.44 1.70 4.41
N TRP A 69 -6.04 2.66 5.23
CA TRP A 69 -6.91 3.25 6.25
C TRP A 69 -8.11 4.02 5.65
N LEU A 70 -7.86 4.76 4.56
CA LEU A 70 -8.88 5.53 3.84
C LEU A 70 -9.88 4.61 3.12
N LEU A 71 -9.40 3.54 2.48
CA LEU A 71 -10.22 2.60 1.72
C LEU A 71 -10.61 1.32 2.50
N ALA A 72 -10.48 1.33 3.83
CA ALA A 72 -10.82 0.18 4.68
C ALA A 72 -12.29 -0.28 4.56
N THR A 73 -13.19 0.58 4.06
CA THR A 73 -14.60 0.27 3.81
C THR A 73 -14.83 -0.79 2.72
N PHE A 74 -13.85 -0.98 1.83
CA PHE A 74 -13.88 -2.01 0.78
C PHE A 74 -13.61 -3.42 1.34
N PHE A 75 -13.05 -3.51 2.55
CA PHE A 75 -12.63 -4.76 3.17
C PHE A 75 -13.57 -5.20 4.29
N GLY A 76 -13.78 -6.51 4.40
CA GLY A 76 -14.55 -7.13 5.47
C GLY A 76 -16.08 -7.08 5.33
N ARG A 77 -16.60 -6.66 4.15
CA ARG A 77 -18.04 -6.77 3.84
C ARG A 77 -18.44 -8.23 3.63
N SER A 78 -19.62 -8.61 4.11
CA SER A 78 -20.16 -9.97 3.92
C SER A 78 -20.67 -10.18 2.48
N GLY A 79 -20.72 -11.46 2.07
CA GLY A 79 -21.28 -11.90 0.79
C GLY A 79 -20.29 -11.82 -0.39
N GLY A 80 -20.72 -12.35 -1.55
CA GLY A 80 -19.90 -12.40 -2.78
C GLY A 80 -19.42 -11.01 -3.25
N VAL A 81 -20.28 -10.00 -3.11
CA VAL A 81 -19.94 -8.60 -3.45
C VAL A 81 -18.78 -8.07 -2.61
N GLY A 82 -18.65 -8.50 -1.35
CA GLY A 82 -17.55 -8.11 -0.47
C GLY A 82 -16.18 -8.61 -0.94
N TRP A 83 -16.13 -9.78 -1.57
CA TRP A 83 -14.92 -10.34 -2.16
C TRP A 83 -14.49 -9.58 -3.42
N VAL A 84 -15.44 -9.23 -4.28
CA VAL A 84 -15.13 -8.42 -5.47
C VAL A 84 -14.64 -7.03 -5.06
N LEU A 85 -15.30 -6.40 -4.07
CA LEU A 85 -14.90 -5.12 -3.51
C LEU A 85 -13.51 -5.14 -2.88
N SER A 86 -13.10 -6.23 -2.22
CA SER A 86 -11.75 -6.28 -1.65
C SER A 86 -10.67 -6.37 -2.69
N VAL A 87 -10.89 -7.09 -3.79
CA VAL A 87 -9.94 -7.14 -4.91
C VAL A 87 -9.82 -5.77 -5.57
N LEU A 88 -10.94 -5.12 -5.88
CA LEU A 88 -10.94 -3.77 -6.45
C LEU A 88 -10.35 -2.73 -5.49
N GLY A 89 -10.68 -2.84 -4.20
CA GLY A 89 -10.13 -1.99 -3.14
C GLY A 89 -8.63 -2.18 -2.98
N GLY A 90 -8.16 -3.42 -2.99
CA GLY A 90 -6.74 -3.75 -2.97
C GLY A 90 -6.00 -3.15 -4.16
N LEU A 91 -6.56 -3.29 -5.36
CA LEU A 91 -6.00 -2.70 -6.58
C LEU A 91 -5.89 -1.17 -6.44
N LEU A 92 -6.99 -0.51 -6.06
CA LEU A 92 -7.03 0.93 -5.92
C LEU A 92 -6.05 1.43 -4.85
N VAL A 93 -5.95 0.73 -3.71
CA VAL A 93 -4.97 1.07 -2.66
C VAL A 93 -3.55 0.92 -3.17
N THR A 94 -3.21 -0.17 -3.87
CA THR A 94 -1.85 -0.38 -4.39
C THR A 94 -1.46 0.73 -5.37
N LEU A 95 -2.37 1.13 -6.25
CA LEU A 95 -2.14 2.23 -7.20
C LEU A 95 -1.95 3.57 -6.48
N LEU A 96 -2.89 3.94 -5.59
CA LEU A 96 -2.82 5.20 -4.87
C LEU A 96 -1.60 5.27 -3.95
N ALA A 97 -1.24 4.16 -3.29
CA ALA A 97 -0.07 4.09 -2.43
C ALA A 97 1.21 4.23 -3.25
N GLY A 98 1.31 3.58 -4.42
CA GLY A 98 2.46 3.75 -5.32
C GLY A 98 2.62 5.21 -5.76
N ALA A 99 1.51 5.86 -6.15
CA ALA A 99 1.52 7.27 -6.53
C ALA A 99 1.92 8.19 -5.37
N LEU A 100 1.33 7.98 -4.19
CA LEU A 100 1.63 8.74 -2.98
C LEU A 100 3.08 8.56 -2.56
N ALA A 101 3.61 7.34 -2.61
CA ALA A 101 5.01 7.08 -2.32
C ALA A 101 5.95 7.78 -3.31
N GLY A 102 5.61 7.78 -4.61
CA GLY A 102 6.36 8.52 -5.63
C GLY A 102 6.39 10.03 -5.34
N VAL A 103 5.24 10.61 -5.01
CA VAL A 103 5.15 12.04 -4.62
C VAL A 103 5.96 12.33 -3.36
N LEU A 104 5.91 11.45 -2.35
CA LEU A 104 6.67 11.61 -1.11
C LEU A 104 8.18 11.55 -1.35
N GLN A 105 8.63 10.72 -2.29
CA GLN A 105 10.05 10.61 -2.66
C GLN A 105 10.53 11.80 -3.48
N SER A 106 9.71 12.34 -4.37
CA SER A 106 10.03 13.55 -5.16
C SER A 106 9.86 14.85 -4.37
N LEU A 107 9.30 14.80 -3.15
CA LEU A 107 9.00 15.99 -2.37
C LEU A 107 10.22 16.90 -2.09
N PRO A 108 11.41 16.37 -1.72
CA PRO A 108 12.59 17.20 -1.51
C PRO A 108 12.99 17.97 -2.78
N GLU A 109 12.92 17.31 -3.94
CA GLU A 109 13.27 17.87 -5.25
C GLU A 109 12.25 18.92 -5.71
N ILE A 110 10.95 18.65 -5.49
CA ILE A 110 9.88 19.63 -5.76
C ILE A 110 10.04 20.88 -4.89
N LEU A 111 10.48 20.72 -3.64
CA LEU A 111 10.73 21.85 -2.73
C LEU A 111 11.97 22.66 -3.11
N SER A 112 12.98 22.05 -3.75
CA SER A 112 14.19 22.74 -4.19
C SER A 112 14.09 23.35 -5.58
N GLU A 113 13.40 22.70 -6.51
CA GLU A 113 13.40 23.05 -7.95
C GLU A 113 12.04 23.52 -8.48
N GLY A 114 10.97 23.39 -7.68
CA GLY A 114 9.60 23.74 -8.07
C GLY A 114 8.86 22.59 -8.77
N LEU A 115 7.54 22.74 -8.92
CA LEU A 115 6.68 21.66 -9.44
C LEU A 115 6.79 21.56 -10.98
N ALA A 116 7.69 20.69 -11.45
CA ALA A 116 7.86 20.41 -12.87
C ALA A 116 6.80 19.41 -13.36
N LEU A 117 6.10 19.74 -14.47
CA LEU A 117 5.10 18.88 -15.12
C LEU A 117 5.66 17.48 -15.47
N THR A 118 6.98 17.42 -15.71
CA THR A 118 7.74 16.20 -16.00
C THR A 118 7.72 15.20 -14.84
N GLU A 119 7.74 15.67 -13.59
CA GLU A 119 7.68 14.80 -12.40
C GLU A 119 6.29 14.17 -12.23
N ALA A 120 5.22 14.93 -12.48
CA ALA A 120 3.86 14.40 -12.47
C ALA A 120 3.66 13.31 -13.54
N LEU A 121 4.26 13.50 -14.72
CA LEU A 121 4.27 12.52 -15.81
C LEU A 121 5.08 11.26 -15.43
N LYS A 122 6.24 11.40 -14.79
CA LYS A 122 7.02 10.25 -14.29
C LYS A 122 6.25 9.43 -13.27
N VAL A 123 5.56 10.07 -12.32
CA VAL A 123 4.71 9.38 -11.34
C VAL A 123 3.55 8.64 -12.03
N ALA A 124 2.88 9.28 -12.99
CA ALA A 124 1.79 8.67 -13.74
C ALA A 124 2.26 7.47 -14.60
N VAL A 125 3.41 7.60 -15.27
CA VAL A 125 4.00 6.52 -16.07
C VAL A 125 4.49 5.38 -15.16
N GLY A 126 5.10 5.68 -14.01
CA GLY A 126 5.52 4.67 -13.03
C GLY A 126 4.35 3.83 -12.51
N LEU A 127 3.20 4.47 -12.28
CA LEU A 127 1.93 3.83 -11.94
C LEU A 127 1.48 2.79 -12.99
N LEU A 128 1.59 3.16 -14.28
CA LEU A 128 1.29 2.28 -15.40
C LEU A 128 2.30 1.13 -15.51
N VAL A 129 3.59 1.40 -15.31
CA VAL A 129 4.65 0.40 -15.34
C VAL A 129 4.45 -0.66 -14.26
N VAL A 130 4.02 -0.31 -13.04
CA VAL A 130 3.74 -1.28 -11.98
C VAL A 130 2.60 -2.24 -12.38
N ILE A 131 1.56 -1.74 -13.04
CA ILE A 131 0.46 -2.56 -13.58
C ILE A 131 1.00 -3.52 -14.66
N PHE A 132 1.78 -3.01 -15.62
CA PHE A 132 2.30 -3.84 -16.72
C PHE A 132 3.42 -4.80 -16.29
N ALA A 133 4.27 -4.42 -15.34
CA ALA A 133 5.34 -5.25 -14.80
C ALA A 133 4.78 -6.48 -14.07
N SER A 134 3.61 -6.35 -13.43
CA SER A 134 2.92 -7.49 -12.82
C SER A 134 2.41 -8.52 -13.84
N ALA A 135 2.20 -8.13 -15.11
CA ALA A 135 1.73 -9.04 -16.17
C ALA A 135 2.78 -10.10 -16.54
N GLY A 136 4.07 -9.83 -16.32
CA GLY A 136 5.14 -10.81 -16.54
C GLY A 136 5.36 -11.78 -15.39
N ARG A 137 4.69 -11.58 -14.24
CA ARG A 137 5.12 -12.15 -12.95
C ARG A 137 3.94 -12.76 -12.18
N PRO A 138 3.42 -13.91 -12.66
CA PRO A 138 2.18 -14.48 -12.13
C PRO A 138 2.27 -14.84 -10.64
N MET A 139 3.45 -15.21 -10.14
CA MET A 139 3.64 -15.53 -8.72
C MET A 139 3.46 -14.32 -7.81
N VAL A 140 3.90 -13.12 -8.24
CA VAL A 140 3.70 -11.89 -7.46
C VAL A 140 2.22 -11.51 -7.44
N ALA A 141 1.53 -11.65 -8.58
CA ALA A 141 0.09 -11.42 -8.65
C ALA A 141 -0.70 -12.38 -7.74
N VAL A 142 -0.32 -13.66 -7.70
CA VAL A 142 -0.94 -14.65 -6.79
C VAL A 142 -0.66 -14.31 -5.33
N GLY A 143 0.58 -13.97 -4.97
CA GLY A 143 0.96 -13.56 -3.61
C GLY A 143 0.22 -12.31 -3.16
N TRP A 144 0.15 -11.28 -4.02
CA TRP A 144 -0.63 -10.08 -3.79
C TRP A 144 -2.11 -10.41 -3.56
N LEU A 145 -2.72 -11.21 -4.44
CA LEU A 145 -4.13 -11.58 -4.33
C LEU A 145 -4.39 -12.32 -3.01
N ALA A 146 -3.54 -13.27 -2.64
CA ALA A 146 -3.64 -13.99 -1.37
C ALA A 146 -3.61 -13.04 -0.16
N LEU A 147 -2.73 -12.03 -0.18
CA LEU A 147 -2.65 -11.01 0.88
C LEU A 147 -3.89 -10.11 0.92
N ILE A 148 -4.44 -9.72 -0.23
CA ILE A 148 -5.69 -8.94 -0.31
C ILE A 148 -6.87 -9.74 0.27
N LEU A 149 -6.97 -11.02 -0.08
CA LEU A 149 -8.01 -11.91 0.44
C LEU A 149 -7.84 -12.15 1.95
N LEU A 150 -6.60 -12.34 2.42
CA LEU A 150 -6.31 -12.43 3.85
C LEU A 150 -6.72 -11.15 4.59
N THR A 151 -6.39 -9.98 4.03
CA THR A 151 -6.79 -8.67 4.57
C THR A 151 -8.31 -8.55 4.68
N HIS A 152 -9.03 -9.00 3.65
CA HIS A 152 -10.49 -9.04 3.67
C HIS A 152 -11.03 -9.93 4.80
N VAL A 153 -10.47 -11.13 4.97
CA VAL A 153 -10.89 -12.07 6.04
C VAL A 153 -10.59 -11.48 7.42
N LEU A 154 -9.40 -10.92 7.64
CA LEU A 154 -9.04 -10.31 8.92
C LEU A 154 -9.93 -9.12 9.24
N ALA A 155 -10.20 -8.24 8.27
CA ALA A 155 -11.13 -7.12 8.43
C ALA A 155 -12.57 -7.61 8.71
N ALA A 156 -13.01 -8.69 8.06
CA ALA A 156 -14.33 -9.30 8.33
C ALA A 156 -14.43 -9.83 9.76
N ARG A 157 -13.36 -10.45 10.29
CA ARG A 157 -13.32 -10.95 11.68
C ARG A 157 -13.42 -9.80 12.67
N GLN A 158 -12.71 -8.70 12.45
CA GLN A 158 -12.76 -7.52 13.32
C GLN A 158 -14.11 -6.80 13.31
N ARG A 159 -14.88 -6.89 12.23
CA ARG A 159 -16.23 -6.30 12.14
C ARG A 159 -17.31 -7.17 12.79
N ARG A 160 -17.01 -8.44 13.10
CA ARG A 160 -17.95 -9.41 13.70
C ARG A 160 -17.75 -9.59 15.21
N GLY A 161 -16.56 -9.26 15.72
CA GLY A 161 -16.28 -9.20 17.15
C GLY A 161 -16.66 -7.85 17.72
#